data_AF-A0AAN7MKJ7-F1
#
_entry.id   AF-A0AAN7MKJ7-F1
#
_cell.length_a   1.000
_cell.length_b   1.000
_cell.length_c   1.000
_cell.angle_alpha   90.00
_cell.angle_beta   90.00
_cell.angle_gamma   90.00
#
_symmetry.space_group_name_H-M   'P 1'
#
loop_
_entity.id
_entity.type
_entity.pdbx_description
1 polymer ?
#
loop_
_entity_poly.entity_id
_entity_poly.type
_entity_poly.pdbx_seq_one_letter_code
_entity_poly.pdbx_strand_id
1 'polypeptide(L)'
;MEKAELLAGVKPQHSVFTSKCSSHTAQLTESKGRDWENEVLPTVGDQVRDHLRNLKVHKSMGRDEMHLRVMRELADEVAKPLSIIFEKSWQTGEVPSDWKRGNITPIFKEEKRKTWGTTGWSVSPLCLARVTALVDKGRATDVIYLDLCKAFDTVPHNILVSKMERHGFDGWTTQWLRNWLNGRIQRVVVNSSMSGWRSVMSGVPQVSVLGPVLFNIFVGDMDSGIECSLSKFADDTKLSGVVDTLEGRDAIQRDLERLEEWARANLMKFSKAKCKVLHLGRGNPKHGYRLGDEWIMSSPAEKDLGVLVDEKLNMSRQCALAAQKDNRILGCIKKSMASRSREVILPLYSTLVRSHLEYCVQLGGPQNKKDMDQLKRVQRRAMKMIRGLEHLPYEDRLRELGLFSLEKRRLQGDLIVAFQYLKGAVLVLAELIFFIRLDIRKKFFTVRVVRHWNGLPREVVDAPLPGSVQGQLAWGFEEP
;
A
#
# COMPACT_ATOMS: atom_id res chain seq x y z
N MET A 1 6.87 -21.76 5.34
CA MET A 1 6.97 -20.34 4.93
C MET A 1 7.03 -19.47 6.19
N GLU A 2 6.10 -19.64 7.13
CA GLU A 2 6.05 -18.92 8.42
C GLU A 2 7.30 -19.05 9.31
N LYS A 3 8.02 -20.18 9.31
CA LYS A 3 9.29 -20.27 10.07
C LYS A 3 10.46 -19.47 9.43
N ALA A 4 10.48 -19.33 8.11
CA ALA A 4 11.44 -18.42 7.45
C ALA A 4 11.07 -16.94 7.68
N GLU A 5 9.83 -16.65 8.11
CA GLU A 5 9.35 -15.30 8.45
C GLU A 5 9.83 -14.86 9.84
N LEU A 6 10.13 -15.79 10.75
CA LEU A 6 10.75 -15.48 12.03
C LEU A 6 12.22 -15.06 11.87
N LEU A 7 12.96 -15.61 10.90
CA LEU A 7 14.36 -15.22 10.65
C LEU A 7 14.53 -13.75 10.23
N ALA A 8 13.57 -13.19 9.52
CA ALA A 8 13.60 -11.79 9.10
C ALA A 8 13.40 -10.81 10.28
N GLY A 9 12.92 -11.28 11.43
CA GLY A 9 12.62 -10.47 12.61
C GLY A 9 13.62 -10.59 13.77
N VAL A 10 14.64 -11.46 13.67
CA VAL A 10 15.32 -12.05 14.85
C VAL A 10 16.77 -11.58 15.11
N LYS A 11 17.32 -10.60 14.37
CA LYS A 11 18.50 -9.77 14.76
C LYS A 11 18.63 -8.56 13.82
N PRO A 12 19.33 -7.44 14.16
CA PRO A 12 18.93 -6.03 14.02
C PRO A 12 18.72 -5.53 12.58
N GLN A 13 17.83 -6.19 11.84
CA GLN A 13 17.40 -5.80 10.51
C GLN A 13 16.51 -4.56 10.58
N HIS A 14 15.90 -4.27 11.74
CA HIS A 14 15.24 -2.98 11.94
C HIS A 14 16.20 -1.80 11.76
N SER A 15 17.50 -1.92 12.07
CA SER A 15 18.47 -0.83 11.89
C SER A 15 18.94 -0.68 10.43
N VAL A 16 19.14 -1.78 9.70
CA VAL A 16 19.60 -1.74 8.30
C VAL A 16 18.47 -1.35 7.34
N PHE A 17 17.22 -1.73 7.64
CA PHE A 17 16.05 -1.36 6.85
C PHE A 17 15.38 -0.04 7.25
N THR A 18 15.88 0.64 8.30
CA THR A 18 15.47 2.02 8.65
C THR A 18 16.54 3.07 8.38
N SER A 19 17.77 2.68 8.01
CA SER A 19 18.76 3.65 7.55
C SER A 19 18.35 4.19 6.18
N LYS A 20 17.94 5.46 6.18
CA LYS A 20 17.63 6.31 5.03
C LYS A 20 18.58 6.02 3.85
N CYS A 21 18.05 5.41 2.79
CA CYS A 21 18.66 5.51 1.48
C CYS A 21 18.30 6.90 0.91
N SER A 22 19.00 7.92 1.41
CA SER A 22 19.01 9.25 0.82
C SER A 22 20.14 9.28 -0.20
N SER A 23 19.77 9.48 -1.46
CA SER A 23 20.69 9.92 -2.49
C SER A 23 21.00 11.39 -2.25
N HIS A 24 22.07 11.75 -1.53
CA HIS A 24 22.75 13.04 -1.74
C HIS A 24 24.22 12.96 -1.32
N THR A 25 25.04 13.52 -2.21
CA THR A 25 26.48 13.71 -2.14
C THR A 25 26.94 14.14 -0.75
N ALA A 26 27.94 13.42 -0.23
CA ALA A 26 28.54 13.65 1.07
C ALA A 26 29.14 15.07 1.18
N GLN A 27 28.81 15.77 2.27
CA GLN A 27 29.73 16.70 2.91
C GLN A 27 29.79 16.38 4.41
N LEU A 28 31.02 16.04 4.84
CA LEU A 28 31.40 15.78 6.21
C LEU A 28 31.16 17.01 7.08
N THR A 29 30.39 16.85 8.15
CA THR A 29 30.57 17.63 9.38
C THR A 29 30.47 16.69 10.57
N GLU A 30 31.53 16.70 11.38
CA GLU A 30 31.70 15.93 12.60
C GLU A 30 30.60 16.28 13.62
N SER A 31 29.97 15.26 14.22
CA SER A 31 29.17 15.47 15.42
C SER A 31 29.51 14.44 16.48
N LYS A 32 29.70 14.98 17.70
CA LYS A 32 30.25 14.40 18.92
C LYS A 32 29.51 13.13 19.39
N GLY A 33 30.29 12.28 20.05
CA GLY A 33 29.91 10.96 20.57
C GLY A 33 28.64 10.95 21.42
N ARG A 34 27.82 9.93 21.15
CA ARG A 34 26.82 9.40 22.08
C ARG A 34 27.34 8.05 22.56
N ASP A 35 27.36 7.87 23.87
CA ASP A 35 27.72 6.63 24.55
C ASP A 35 26.79 5.49 24.12
N TRP A 36 27.37 4.47 23.48
CA TRP A 36 26.69 3.25 23.05
C TRP A 36 26.97 2.05 23.97
N GLU A 37 27.61 2.25 25.13
CA GLU A 37 28.22 1.14 25.88
C GLU A 37 27.26 0.35 26.79
N ASN A 38 25.95 0.67 26.88
CA ASN A 38 25.06 0.01 27.85
C ASN A 38 23.69 -0.50 27.33
N GLU A 39 23.46 -0.62 26.01
CA GLU A 39 22.28 -1.35 25.51
C GLU A 39 22.61 -2.83 25.24
N VAL A 40 22.20 -3.71 26.16
CA VAL A 40 22.27 -5.16 25.94
C VAL A 40 21.29 -5.54 24.83
N LEU A 41 21.82 -5.86 23.65
CA LEU A 41 21.03 -6.35 22.51
C LEU A 41 20.32 -7.68 22.88
N PRO A 42 19.01 -7.82 22.65
CA PRO A 42 18.28 -9.05 22.97
C PRO A 42 18.83 -10.25 22.20
N THR A 43 18.93 -11.40 22.87
CA THR A 43 19.41 -12.65 22.26
C THR A 43 18.44 -13.13 21.16
N VAL A 44 18.91 -13.95 20.21
CA VAL A 44 18.05 -14.59 19.17
C VAL A 44 16.83 -15.24 19.81
N GLY A 45 17.02 -15.87 20.97
CA GLY A 45 15.97 -16.46 21.80
C GLY A 45 14.83 -15.51 22.15
N ASP A 46 15.18 -14.32 22.61
CA ASP A 46 14.21 -13.32 23.07
C ASP A 46 13.47 -12.70 21.90
N GLN A 47 14.17 -12.45 20.78
CA GLN A 47 13.54 -11.90 19.57
C GLN A 47 12.56 -12.89 18.91
N VAL A 48 12.89 -14.19 18.91
CA VAL A 48 11.98 -15.24 18.42
C VAL A 48 10.74 -15.31 19.31
N ARG A 49 10.94 -15.28 20.62
CA ARG A 49 9.85 -15.35 21.61
C ARG A 49 8.89 -14.18 21.47
N ASP A 50 9.42 -12.97 21.34
CA ASP A 50 8.62 -11.76 21.15
C ASP A 50 7.83 -11.79 19.83
N HIS A 51 8.43 -12.30 18.75
CA HIS A 51 7.69 -12.51 17.50
C HIS A 51 6.58 -13.55 17.64
N LEU A 52 6.83 -14.67 18.33
CA LEU A 52 5.82 -15.71 18.57
C LEU A 52 4.64 -15.18 19.39
N ARG A 53 4.91 -14.40 20.43
CA ARG A 53 3.88 -13.76 21.29
C ARG A 53 3.01 -12.76 20.51
N ASN A 54 3.58 -12.14 19.48
CA ASN A 54 2.89 -11.16 18.63
C ASN A 54 2.28 -11.75 17.35
N LEU A 55 2.22 -13.09 17.22
CA LEU A 55 1.62 -13.73 16.05
C LEU A 55 0.12 -13.40 15.91
N LYS A 56 -0.28 -13.11 14.67
CA LYS A 56 -1.68 -12.87 14.30
C LYS A 56 -2.44 -14.21 14.20
N VAL A 57 -3.07 -14.60 15.30
CA VAL A 57 -3.77 -15.90 15.46
C VAL A 57 -4.96 -16.17 14.53
N HIS A 58 -5.37 -15.19 13.72
CA HIS A 58 -6.49 -15.31 12.77
C HIS A 58 -6.03 -15.62 11.34
N LYS A 59 -4.72 -15.78 11.10
CA LYS A 59 -4.21 -16.23 9.80
C LYS A 59 -4.42 -17.73 9.64
N SER A 60 -4.51 -18.15 8.38
CA SER A 60 -4.62 -19.56 7.99
C SER A 60 -3.40 -20.35 8.43
N MET A 61 -3.63 -21.60 8.81
CA MET A 61 -2.63 -22.57 9.22
C MET A 61 -1.60 -22.85 8.11
N GLY A 62 -0.33 -22.98 8.50
CA GLY A 62 0.76 -23.39 7.62
C GLY A 62 0.67 -24.85 7.17
N ARG A 63 1.66 -25.28 6.37
CA ARG A 63 1.77 -26.67 5.90
C ARG A 63 2.02 -27.69 7.02
N ASP A 64 2.53 -27.22 8.15
CA ASP A 64 2.77 -28.02 9.36
C ASP A 64 1.49 -28.29 10.15
N GLU A 65 0.33 -27.82 9.69
CA GLU A 65 -0.96 -28.01 10.33
C GLU A 65 -1.01 -27.50 11.79
N MET A 66 -0.08 -26.61 12.14
CA MET A 66 -0.01 -25.99 13.45
C MET A 66 -0.76 -24.66 13.45
N HIS A 67 -1.80 -24.56 14.27
CA HIS A 67 -2.54 -23.32 14.39
C HIS A 67 -1.68 -22.25 15.09
N LEU A 68 -1.65 -21.02 14.57
CA LEU A 68 -0.83 -19.93 15.12
C LEU A 68 -1.16 -19.58 16.58
N ARG A 69 -2.38 -19.89 17.03
CA ARG A 69 -2.75 -19.84 18.45
C ARG A 69 -1.86 -20.76 19.29
N VAL A 70 -1.65 -22.00 18.86
CA VAL A 70 -0.77 -22.96 19.56
C VAL A 70 0.66 -22.42 19.62
N MET A 71 1.17 -21.88 18.51
CA MET A 71 2.51 -21.27 18.46
C MET A 71 2.68 -20.08 19.41
N ARG A 72 1.61 -19.29 19.60
CA ARG A 72 1.61 -18.13 20.50
C ARG A 72 1.50 -18.55 21.96
N GLU A 73 0.60 -19.47 22.29
CA GLU A 73 0.41 -19.94 23.68
C GLU A 73 1.62 -20.76 24.16
N LEU A 74 2.30 -21.49 23.25
CA LEU A 74 3.52 -22.24 23.54
C LEU A 74 4.80 -21.48 23.18
N ALA A 75 4.75 -20.15 23.09
CA ALA A 75 5.88 -19.35 22.64
C ALA A 75 7.14 -19.59 23.47
N ASP A 76 7.02 -19.78 24.78
CA ASP A 76 8.15 -19.99 25.69
C ASP A 76 8.84 -21.35 25.45
N GLU A 77 8.06 -22.39 25.15
CA GLU A 77 8.57 -23.73 24.86
C GLU A 77 9.13 -23.85 23.44
N VAL A 78 8.50 -23.17 22.47
CA VAL A 78 8.85 -23.26 21.04
C VAL A 78 9.96 -22.29 20.65
N ALA A 79 10.15 -21.18 21.39
CA ALA A 79 11.19 -20.19 21.09
C ALA A 79 12.60 -20.80 21.12
N LYS A 80 12.91 -21.62 22.12
CA LYS A 80 14.24 -22.23 22.27
C LYS A 80 14.64 -23.14 21.09
N PRO A 81 13.83 -24.16 20.70
CA PRO A 81 14.19 -25.00 19.55
C PRO A 81 14.22 -24.22 18.23
N LEU A 82 13.32 -23.25 18.03
CA LEU A 82 13.35 -22.41 16.83
C LEU A 82 14.60 -21.54 16.76
N SER A 83 15.03 -20.96 17.89
CA SER A 83 16.24 -20.13 17.95
C SER A 83 17.49 -20.93 17.60
N ILE A 84 17.59 -22.18 18.05
CA ILE A 84 18.69 -23.09 17.68
C ILE A 84 18.67 -23.36 16.17
N ILE A 85 17.50 -23.65 15.60
CA ILE A 85 17.35 -23.88 14.16
C ILE A 85 17.77 -22.63 13.36
N PHE A 86 17.37 -21.45 13.82
CA PHE A 86 17.68 -20.17 13.18
C PHE A 86 19.15 -19.81 13.27
N GLU A 87 19.75 -19.91 14.45
CA GLU A 87 21.18 -19.66 14.65
C GLU A 87 22.01 -20.63 13.80
N LYS A 88 21.65 -21.92 13.81
CA LYS A 88 22.33 -22.93 12.98
C LYS A 88 22.17 -22.62 11.48
N SER A 89 20.97 -22.32 11.02
CA SER A 89 20.70 -21.96 9.62
C SER A 89 21.48 -20.72 9.19
N TRP A 90 21.58 -19.72 10.07
CA TRP A 90 22.32 -18.49 9.81
C TRP A 90 23.84 -18.72 9.76
N GLN A 91 24.38 -19.46 10.73
CA GLN A 91 25.81 -19.76 10.83
C GLN A 91 26.30 -20.65 9.69
N THR A 92 25.52 -21.67 9.27
CA THR A 92 25.92 -22.58 8.20
C THR A 92 25.52 -22.09 6.82
N GLY A 93 24.62 -21.11 6.73
CA GLY A 93 23.97 -20.71 5.48
C GLY A 93 22.99 -21.75 4.94
N GLU A 94 22.75 -22.88 5.62
CA GLU A 94 21.87 -23.94 5.16
C GLU A 94 20.41 -23.63 5.49
N VAL A 95 19.53 -23.80 4.50
CA VAL A 95 18.09 -23.57 4.64
C VAL A 95 17.36 -24.91 4.66
N PRO A 96 16.54 -25.21 5.70
CA PRO A 96 15.75 -26.43 5.76
C PRO A 96 14.95 -26.70 4.48
N SER A 97 15.00 -27.94 3.99
CA SER A 97 14.37 -28.34 2.73
C SER A 97 12.85 -28.08 2.72
N ASP A 98 12.18 -28.20 3.86
CA ASP A 98 10.75 -27.92 3.98
C ASP A 98 10.40 -26.44 3.78
N TRP A 99 11.35 -25.52 3.97
CA TRP A 99 11.13 -24.09 3.70
C TRP A 99 11.25 -23.76 2.20
N LYS A 100 11.83 -24.67 1.42
CA LYS A 100 12.00 -24.58 -0.03
C LYS A 100 10.82 -25.16 -0.81
N ARG A 101 9.86 -25.80 -0.13
CA ARG A 101 8.67 -26.40 -0.72
C ARG A 101 7.45 -25.48 -0.61
N GLY A 102 6.69 -25.32 -1.70
CA GLY A 102 5.46 -24.50 -1.72
C GLY A 102 4.26 -25.20 -2.37
N ASN A 103 3.08 -25.05 -1.77
CA ASN A 103 1.81 -25.39 -2.43
C ASN A 103 1.22 -24.11 -3.03
N ILE A 104 0.81 -24.17 -4.30
CA ILE A 104 0.08 -23.10 -4.98
C ILE A 104 -1.38 -23.51 -5.06
N THR A 105 -2.26 -22.72 -4.46
CA THR A 105 -3.70 -22.85 -4.68
C THR A 105 -4.13 -21.73 -5.62
N PRO A 106 -4.65 -22.04 -6.83
CA PRO A 106 -5.14 -21.02 -7.73
C PRO A 106 -6.37 -20.36 -7.10
N ILE A 107 -6.30 -19.05 -6.93
CA ILE A 107 -7.41 -18.23 -6.45
C ILE A 107 -7.85 -17.38 -7.64
N PHE A 108 -9.16 -17.38 -7.93
CA PHE A 108 -9.71 -16.50 -8.94
C PHE A 108 -9.39 -15.04 -8.58
N LYS A 109 -8.65 -14.36 -9.44
CA LYS A 109 -8.24 -12.96 -9.21
C LYS A 109 -9.43 -12.05 -9.54
N GLU A 110 -10.36 -11.91 -8.61
CA GLU A 110 -11.25 -10.75 -8.58
C GLU A 110 -10.40 -9.51 -8.20
N GLU A 111 -10.74 -8.31 -8.70
CA GLU A 111 -10.04 -7.07 -8.33
C GLU A 111 -9.99 -6.92 -6.80
N LYS A 112 -8.83 -7.22 -6.22
CA LYS A 112 -8.65 -7.24 -4.76
C LYS A 112 -8.93 -5.87 -4.17
N ARG A 113 -9.69 -5.81 -3.08
CA ARG A 113 -9.57 -4.72 -2.09
C ARG A 113 -8.17 -4.86 -1.48
N LYS A 114 -7.24 -3.97 -1.85
CA LYS A 114 -5.94 -3.89 -1.19
C LYS A 114 -6.20 -3.33 0.22
N THR A 115 -5.99 -4.11 1.27
CA THR A 115 -6.06 -3.65 2.67
C THR A 115 -4.67 -3.23 3.12
N TRP A 116 -4.52 -2.00 3.63
CA TRP A 116 -3.22 -1.36 3.79
C TRP A 116 -2.86 -1.12 5.26
N GLY A 117 -1.60 -1.40 5.63
CA GLY A 117 -0.98 -0.86 6.83
C GLY A 117 -0.54 0.59 6.63
N THR A 118 -0.40 1.33 7.72
CA THR A 118 -0.20 2.79 7.82
C THR A 118 0.92 3.37 6.93
N THR A 119 1.92 2.56 6.53
CA THR A 119 3.05 2.99 5.70
C THR A 119 2.78 2.98 4.19
N GLY A 120 1.77 2.26 3.69
CA GLY A 120 1.41 2.23 2.27
C GLY A 120 0.58 3.46 1.81
N TRP A 121 0.12 4.26 2.77
CA TRP A 121 -0.80 5.38 2.53
C TRP A 121 -0.09 6.64 1.99
N SER A 122 1.23 6.65 1.96
CA SER A 122 2.02 7.87 1.80
C SER A 122 2.61 8.10 0.40
N VAL A 123 2.75 7.07 -0.43
CA VAL A 123 3.51 7.15 -1.70
C VAL A 123 2.61 7.40 -2.91
N SER A 124 1.45 6.75 -3.02
CA SER A 124 0.57 6.93 -4.18
C SER A 124 -0.18 8.26 -4.25
N PRO A 125 -0.59 8.88 -3.12
CA PRO A 125 -1.12 10.23 -3.16
C PRO A 125 -0.15 11.24 -3.74
N LEU A 126 1.17 10.99 -3.65
CA LEU A 126 2.19 11.93 -4.10
C LEU A 126 2.24 12.06 -5.62
N CYS A 127 2.16 10.95 -6.36
CA CYS A 127 2.17 10.98 -7.83
C CYS A 127 0.95 11.73 -8.39
N LEU A 128 -0.26 11.33 -7.95
CA LEU A 128 -1.49 11.99 -8.36
C LEU A 128 -1.55 13.45 -7.88
N ALA A 129 -1.03 13.77 -6.69
CA ALA A 129 -0.98 15.16 -6.22
C ALA A 129 -0.09 16.03 -7.10
N ARG A 130 1.10 15.55 -7.50
CA ARG A 130 1.99 16.29 -8.43
C ARG A 130 1.33 16.49 -9.79
N VAL A 131 0.78 15.43 -10.37
CA VAL A 131 0.06 15.48 -11.65
C VAL A 131 -1.12 16.45 -11.59
N THR A 132 -1.94 16.37 -10.53
CA THR A 132 -3.08 17.27 -10.35
C THR A 132 -2.64 18.72 -10.21
N ALA A 133 -1.54 18.99 -9.48
CA ALA A 133 -1.00 20.33 -9.33
C ALA A 133 -0.49 20.92 -10.66
N LEU A 134 0.06 20.10 -11.56
CA LEU A 134 0.46 20.52 -12.91
C LEU A 134 -0.76 20.86 -13.77
N VAL A 135 -1.78 20.00 -13.74
CA VAL A 135 -3.04 20.23 -14.45
C VAL A 135 -3.75 21.49 -13.95
N ASP A 136 -3.69 21.77 -12.65
CA ASP A 136 -4.28 22.99 -12.05
C ASP A 136 -3.52 24.26 -12.45
N LYS A 137 -2.24 24.15 -12.80
CA LYS A 137 -1.46 25.23 -13.44
C LYS A 137 -1.77 25.37 -14.94
N GLY A 138 -2.76 24.65 -15.45
CA GLY A 138 -3.16 24.67 -16.85
C GLY A 138 -2.24 23.89 -17.78
N ARG A 139 -1.33 23.06 -17.25
CA ARG A 139 -0.41 22.24 -18.04
C ARG A 139 -1.11 20.98 -18.55
N ALA A 140 -0.86 20.59 -19.79
CA ALA A 140 -1.18 19.27 -20.30
C ALA A 140 -0.20 18.24 -19.73
N THR A 141 -0.69 17.13 -19.20
CA THR A 141 0.13 16.10 -18.55
C THR A 141 -0.36 14.72 -18.97
N ASP A 142 0.56 13.83 -19.31
CA ASP A 142 0.24 12.44 -19.58
C ASP A 142 0.72 11.56 -18.44
N VAL A 143 -0.10 10.56 -18.08
CA VAL A 143 0.24 9.53 -17.10
C VAL A 143 0.17 8.18 -17.78
N ILE A 144 1.29 7.47 -17.80
CA ILE A 144 1.39 6.12 -18.35
C ILE A 144 1.41 5.14 -17.20
N TYR A 145 0.37 4.33 -17.12
CA TYR A 145 0.28 3.19 -16.21
C TYR A 145 1.02 2.01 -16.83
N LEU A 146 1.97 1.45 -16.10
CA LEU A 146 2.82 0.34 -16.51
C LEU A 146 2.57 -0.87 -15.60
N ASP A 147 2.35 -2.04 -16.19
CA ASP A 147 2.11 -3.31 -15.47
C ASP A 147 3.19 -4.31 -15.88
N LEU A 148 3.93 -4.86 -14.92
CA LEU A 148 4.88 -5.94 -15.16
C LEU A 148 4.16 -7.29 -15.26
N CYS A 149 4.50 -8.07 -16.29
CA CYS A 149 4.02 -9.43 -16.46
C CYS A 149 4.46 -10.31 -15.29
N LYS A 150 3.49 -10.75 -14.47
CA LYS A 150 3.70 -11.70 -13.36
C LYS A 150 4.87 -11.28 -12.45
N ALA A 151 4.91 -10.01 -12.07
CA ALA A 151 6.09 -9.35 -11.47
C ALA A 151 6.81 -10.16 -10.38
N PHE A 152 6.07 -10.72 -9.41
CA PHE A 152 6.66 -11.53 -8.34
C PHE A 152 7.15 -12.90 -8.81
N ASP A 153 6.56 -13.49 -9.84
CA ASP A 153 6.87 -14.85 -10.32
C ASP A 153 8.07 -14.88 -11.28
N THR A 154 8.42 -13.72 -11.85
CA THR A 154 9.42 -13.59 -12.92
C THR A 154 10.79 -13.11 -12.46
N VAL A 155 10.93 -12.64 -11.20
CA VAL A 155 12.20 -12.13 -10.66
C VAL A 155 13.34 -13.15 -10.78
N PRO A 156 14.38 -12.90 -11.58
CA PRO A 156 15.52 -13.81 -11.70
C PRO A 156 16.38 -13.79 -10.43
N HIS A 157 16.64 -14.97 -9.85
CA HIS A 157 17.35 -15.07 -8.56
C HIS A 157 18.79 -14.56 -8.64
N ASN A 158 19.50 -14.84 -9.73
CA ASN A 158 20.87 -14.38 -9.95
C ASN A 158 20.96 -12.84 -10.00
N ILE A 159 20.07 -12.19 -10.75
CA ILE A 159 20.04 -10.73 -10.86
C ILE A 159 19.66 -10.09 -9.53
N LEU A 160 18.67 -10.65 -8.83
CA LEU A 160 18.28 -10.18 -7.50
C LEU A 160 19.44 -10.24 -6.51
N VAL A 161 20.18 -11.34 -6.48
CA VAL A 161 21.34 -11.49 -5.59
C VAL A 161 22.46 -10.51 -5.96
N SER A 162 22.78 -10.34 -7.24
CA SER A 162 23.75 -9.32 -7.68
C SER A 162 23.31 -7.89 -7.35
N LYS A 163 22.01 -7.59 -7.34
CA LYS A 163 21.49 -6.31 -6.87
C LYS A 163 21.73 -6.11 -5.37
N MET A 164 21.50 -7.13 -4.55
CA MET A 164 21.79 -7.07 -3.11
C MET A 164 23.27 -6.78 -2.84
N GLU A 165 24.16 -7.47 -3.55
CA GLU A 165 25.62 -7.27 -3.44
C GLU A 165 25.99 -5.81 -3.76
N ARG A 166 25.41 -5.23 -4.83
CA ARG A 166 25.60 -3.81 -5.18
C ARG A 166 25.00 -2.82 -4.18
N HIS A 167 23.97 -3.22 -3.45
CA HIS A 167 23.37 -2.41 -2.39
C HIS A 167 24.11 -2.52 -1.05
N GLY A 168 25.23 -3.25 -0.99
CA GLY A 168 26.08 -3.34 0.21
C GLY A 168 25.58 -4.32 1.27
N PHE A 169 24.72 -5.28 0.90
CA PHE A 169 24.37 -6.37 1.81
C PHE A 169 25.61 -7.20 2.14
N ASP A 170 25.76 -7.60 3.40
CA ASP A 170 26.89 -8.41 3.82
C ASP A 170 26.87 -9.80 3.15
N GLY A 171 28.05 -10.41 3.05
CA GLY A 171 28.22 -11.70 2.38
C GLY A 171 27.40 -12.83 3.01
N TRP A 172 27.22 -12.81 4.33
CA TRP A 172 26.45 -13.85 5.03
C TRP A 172 24.95 -13.77 4.70
N THR A 173 24.37 -12.57 4.81
CA THR A 173 22.95 -12.33 4.46
C THR A 173 22.68 -12.69 2.99
N THR A 174 23.57 -12.24 2.10
CA THR A 174 23.47 -12.50 0.66
C THR A 174 23.53 -13.98 0.36
N GLN A 175 24.47 -14.71 0.98
CA GLN A 175 24.63 -16.15 0.79
C GLN A 175 23.42 -16.93 1.34
N TRP A 176 22.90 -16.54 2.50
CA TRP A 176 21.72 -17.17 3.08
C TRP A 176 20.48 -16.99 2.18
N LEU A 177 20.25 -15.77 1.66
CA LEU A 177 19.15 -15.49 0.73
C LEU A 177 19.31 -16.23 -0.60
N ARG A 178 20.53 -16.31 -1.14
CA ARG A 178 20.85 -17.12 -2.31
C ARG A 178 20.47 -18.59 -2.08
N ASN A 179 20.83 -19.14 -0.92
CA ASN A 179 20.48 -20.51 -0.54
C ASN A 179 18.97 -20.71 -0.29
N TRP A 180 18.27 -19.69 0.20
CA TRP A 180 16.83 -19.70 0.42
C TRP A 180 16.01 -19.69 -0.89
N LEU A 181 16.51 -18.99 -1.91
CA LEU A 181 15.93 -18.94 -3.25
C LEU A 181 16.25 -20.20 -4.07
N ASN A 182 17.44 -20.78 -3.88
CA ASN A 182 17.91 -21.91 -4.66
C ASN A 182 17.26 -23.25 -4.28
N GLY A 183 17.00 -24.10 -5.28
CA GLY A 183 16.49 -25.47 -5.09
C GLY A 183 15.05 -25.52 -4.59
N ARG A 184 14.27 -24.47 -4.85
CA ARG A 184 12.85 -24.41 -4.47
C ARG A 184 12.02 -25.28 -5.40
N ILE A 185 11.01 -25.93 -4.83
CA ILE A 185 10.04 -26.71 -5.57
C ILE A 185 8.61 -26.32 -5.19
N GLN A 186 7.72 -26.33 -6.17
CA GLN A 186 6.31 -25.99 -6.01
C GLN A 186 5.42 -27.05 -6.67
N ARG A 187 4.17 -27.14 -6.20
CA ARG A 187 3.10 -27.92 -6.83
C ARG A 187 1.77 -27.19 -6.71
N VAL A 188 0.86 -27.47 -7.62
CA VAL A 188 -0.49 -26.90 -7.62
C VAL A 188 -1.42 -27.82 -6.83
N VAL A 189 -2.28 -27.25 -5.99
CA VAL A 189 -3.30 -27.96 -5.20
C VAL A 189 -4.68 -27.40 -5.53
N VAL A 190 -5.58 -28.24 -6.04
CA VAL A 190 -6.97 -27.90 -6.39
C VAL A 190 -7.89 -28.99 -5.86
N ASN A 191 -8.89 -28.63 -5.04
CA ASN A 191 -9.91 -29.54 -4.52
C ASN A 191 -9.32 -30.88 -4.01
N SER A 192 -8.27 -30.79 -3.18
CA SER A 192 -7.52 -31.92 -2.62
C SER A 192 -6.63 -32.72 -3.59
N SER A 193 -6.70 -32.46 -4.90
CA SER A 193 -5.77 -33.01 -5.90
C SER A 193 -4.48 -32.21 -5.94
N MET A 194 -3.35 -32.91 -6.08
CA MET A 194 -2.01 -32.32 -6.06
C MET A 194 -1.28 -32.65 -7.36
N SER A 195 -0.68 -31.64 -8.01
CA SER A 195 0.23 -31.89 -9.13
C SER A 195 1.55 -32.51 -8.66
N GLY A 196 2.34 -33.01 -9.61
CA GLY A 196 3.75 -33.29 -9.37
C GLY A 196 4.53 -32.05 -8.94
N TRP A 197 5.64 -32.26 -8.24
CA TRP A 197 6.57 -31.20 -7.86
C TRP A 197 7.32 -30.68 -9.10
N ARG A 198 7.49 -29.37 -9.18
CA ARG A 198 8.29 -28.69 -10.20
C ARG A 198 9.29 -27.75 -9.57
N SER A 199 10.47 -27.64 -10.18
CA SER A 199 11.50 -26.69 -9.77
C SER A 199 11.07 -25.25 -10.05
N VAL A 200 11.45 -24.34 -9.16
CA VAL A 200 11.22 -22.89 -9.25
C VAL A 200 12.53 -22.23 -9.64
N MET A 201 12.62 -21.76 -10.88
CA MET A 201 13.83 -21.13 -11.43
C MET A 201 13.86 -19.62 -11.28
N SER A 202 12.71 -18.99 -11.02
CA SER A 202 12.55 -17.55 -10.85
C SER A 202 11.39 -17.25 -9.90
N GLY A 203 11.36 -16.02 -9.44
CA GLY A 203 10.29 -15.45 -8.64
C GLY A 203 10.60 -15.44 -7.15
N VAL A 204 9.96 -14.50 -6.48
CA VAL A 204 9.96 -14.35 -5.03
C VAL A 204 8.62 -14.86 -4.47
N PRO A 205 8.59 -15.58 -3.34
CA PRO A 205 7.34 -16.15 -2.83
C PRO A 205 6.33 -15.05 -2.42
N GLN A 206 5.21 -14.94 -3.15
CA GLN A 206 4.18 -13.91 -2.94
C GLN A 206 3.53 -13.88 -1.54
N VAL A 207 3.58 -15.01 -0.83
CA VAL A 207 2.97 -15.16 0.51
C VAL A 207 4.01 -15.01 1.63
N SER A 208 5.29 -14.83 1.28
CA SER A 208 6.35 -14.61 2.26
C SER A 208 6.45 -13.13 2.65
N VAL A 209 6.84 -12.87 3.90
CA VAL A 209 7.17 -11.51 4.38
C VAL A 209 8.34 -10.90 3.60
N LEU A 210 9.32 -11.73 3.23
CA LEU A 210 10.49 -11.29 2.45
C LEU A 210 10.16 -10.99 0.99
N GLY A 211 9.16 -11.63 0.40
CA GLY A 211 8.84 -11.50 -1.03
C GLY A 211 8.69 -10.05 -1.50
N PRO A 212 7.83 -9.23 -0.85
CA PRO A 212 7.71 -7.80 -1.16
C PRO A 212 9.00 -6.99 -0.95
N VAL A 213 9.78 -7.29 0.09
CA VAL A 213 11.05 -6.60 0.36
C VAL A 213 12.06 -6.90 -0.75
N LEU A 214 12.20 -8.17 -1.10
CA LEU A 214 13.06 -8.63 -2.20
C LEU A 214 12.64 -8.04 -3.54
N PHE A 215 11.33 -7.94 -3.79
CA PHE A 215 10.82 -7.29 -4.98
C PHE A 215 11.15 -5.79 -5.02
N ASN A 216 11.02 -5.08 -3.90
CA ASN A 216 11.38 -3.67 -3.81
C ASN A 216 12.87 -3.42 -4.06
N ILE A 217 13.75 -4.28 -3.51
CA ILE A 217 15.19 -4.24 -3.82
C ILE A 217 15.42 -4.45 -5.32
N PHE A 218 14.72 -5.43 -5.91
CA PHE A 218 14.85 -5.75 -7.32
C PHE A 218 14.47 -4.59 -8.24
N VAL A 219 13.36 -3.89 -7.97
CA VAL A 219 12.91 -2.74 -8.78
C VAL A 219 13.53 -1.40 -8.33
N GLY A 220 14.46 -1.45 -7.38
CA GLY A 220 15.05 -0.28 -6.73
C GLY A 220 15.75 0.66 -7.71
N ASP A 221 16.39 0.12 -8.75
CA ASP A 221 17.16 0.84 -9.77
C ASP A 221 16.37 1.18 -11.06
N MET A 222 15.06 0.89 -11.11
CA MET A 222 14.20 1.10 -12.28
C MET A 222 14.08 2.58 -12.70
N ASP A 223 14.28 3.51 -11.77
CA ASP A 223 14.23 4.97 -11.97
C ASP A 223 15.58 5.56 -12.39
N SER A 224 16.62 4.74 -12.53
CA SER A 224 17.94 5.20 -12.95
C SER A 224 17.88 5.84 -14.35
N GLY A 225 18.20 7.13 -14.41
CA GLY A 225 18.25 7.90 -15.67
C GLY A 225 16.88 8.31 -16.22
N ILE A 226 15.81 8.17 -15.44
CA ILE A 226 14.47 8.63 -15.85
C ILE A 226 14.38 10.16 -15.67
N GLU A 227 13.95 10.87 -16.71
CA GLU A 227 13.82 12.33 -16.73
C GLU A 227 12.48 12.80 -16.12
N CYS A 228 11.41 12.08 -16.44
CA CYS A 228 10.06 12.36 -16.00
C CYS A 228 9.80 11.86 -14.57
N SER A 229 8.61 12.14 -14.04
CA SER A 229 8.25 11.69 -12.68
C SER A 229 7.80 10.23 -12.71
N LEU A 230 8.67 9.31 -12.27
CA LEU A 230 8.34 7.91 -12.04
C LEU A 230 7.85 7.68 -10.60
N SER A 231 6.71 7.00 -10.45
CA SER A 231 6.17 6.55 -9.17
C SER A 231 6.07 5.04 -9.15
N LYS A 232 6.66 4.42 -8.14
CA LYS A 232 6.68 2.96 -7.94
C LYS A 232 5.90 2.59 -6.68
N PHE A 233 4.96 1.67 -6.80
CA PHE A 233 4.28 1.06 -5.66
C PHE A 233 4.14 -0.45 -5.88
N ALA A 234 5.07 -1.22 -5.29
CA ALA A 234 5.20 -2.65 -5.60
C ALA A 234 5.21 -2.86 -7.12
N ASP A 235 4.27 -3.64 -7.66
CA ASP A 235 4.12 -3.93 -9.08
C ASP A 235 3.46 -2.81 -9.90
N ASP A 236 2.85 -1.82 -9.26
CA ASP A 236 2.21 -0.67 -9.93
C ASP A 236 3.27 0.41 -10.20
N THR A 237 3.63 0.62 -11.47
CA THR A 237 4.55 1.68 -11.90
C THR A 237 3.83 2.71 -12.75
N LYS A 238 4.11 4.00 -12.53
CA LYS A 238 3.50 5.10 -13.28
C LYS A 238 4.58 6.08 -13.71
N LEU A 239 4.60 6.41 -14.99
CA LEU A 239 5.44 7.45 -15.56
C LEU A 239 4.54 8.65 -15.86
N SER A 240 4.94 9.85 -15.42
CA SER A 240 4.15 11.06 -15.67
C SER A 240 5.03 12.23 -16.07
N GLY A 241 4.59 12.96 -17.09
CA GLY A 241 5.35 14.07 -17.66
C GLY A 241 4.44 15.14 -18.26
N VAL A 242 4.96 16.36 -18.31
CA VAL A 242 4.27 17.51 -18.90
C VAL A 242 4.46 17.49 -20.41
N VAL A 243 3.39 17.68 -21.16
CA VAL A 243 3.35 17.44 -22.61
C VAL A 243 2.83 18.64 -23.40
N ASP A 244 3.06 19.86 -22.90
CA ASP A 244 2.73 21.07 -23.67
C ASP A 244 3.66 21.28 -24.87
N THR A 245 4.77 20.57 -24.92
CA THR A 245 5.81 20.69 -25.94
C THR A 245 6.18 19.32 -26.49
N LEU A 246 6.70 19.28 -27.71
CA LEU A 246 7.23 18.05 -28.32
C LEU A 246 8.37 17.47 -27.50
N GLU A 247 9.23 18.30 -26.90
CA GLU A 247 10.29 17.84 -26.01
C GLU A 247 9.74 17.07 -24.79
N GLY A 248 8.63 17.54 -24.20
CA GLY A 248 7.98 16.83 -23.10
C GLY A 248 7.44 15.46 -23.50
N ARG A 249 6.87 15.36 -24.71
CA ARG A 249 6.46 14.09 -25.31
C ARG A 249 7.66 13.18 -25.56
N ASP A 250 8.75 13.74 -26.09
CA ASP A 250 9.96 12.98 -26.44
C ASP A 250 10.68 12.49 -25.18
N ALA A 251 10.72 13.28 -24.11
CA ALA A 251 11.24 12.86 -22.81
C ALA A 251 10.50 11.64 -22.26
N ILE A 252 9.15 11.64 -22.33
CA ILE A 252 8.35 10.47 -21.94
C ILE A 252 8.69 9.25 -22.80
N GLN A 253 8.84 9.43 -24.11
CA GLN A 253 9.18 8.32 -25.02
C GLN A 253 10.58 7.75 -24.73
N ARG A 254 11.59 8.60 -24.50
CA ARG A 254 12.95 8.17 -24.07
C ARG A 254 12.91 7.40 -22.76
N ASP A 255 12.12 7.86 -21.80
CA ASP A 255 11.97 7.17 -20.52
C ASP A 255 11.28 5.81 -20.66
N LEU A 256 10.30 5.67 -21.57
CA LEU A 256 9.70 4.37 -21.88
C LEU A 256 10.71 3.41 -22.51
N GLU A 257 11.58 3.90 -23.39
CA GLU A 257 12.66 3.11 -23.99
C GLU A 257 13.66 2.65 -22.92
N ARG A 258 14.08 3.54 -22.01
CA ARG A 258 14.93 3.19 -20.86
C ARG A 258 14.28 2.14 -19.96
N LEU A 259 12.97 2.26 -19.68
CA LEU A 259 12.23 1.30 -18.88
C LEU A 259 12.14 -0.07 -19.57
N GLU A 260 11.96 -0.11 -20.88
CA GLU A 260 11.96 -1.35 -21.65
C GLU A 260 13.34 -2.00 -21.70
N GLU A 261 14.40 -1.22 -21.87
CA GLU A 261 15.78 -1.69 -21.76
C GLU A 261 16.08 -2.25 -20.37
N TRP A 262 15.66 -1.55 -19.32
CA TRP A 262 15.75 -2.04 -17.94
C TRP A 262 15.01 -3.36 -17.81
N ALA A 263 13.78 -3.47 -18.32
CA ALA A 263 13.01 -4.70 -18.23
C ALA A 263 13.73 -5.85 -18.94
N ARG A 264 14.25 -5.62 -20.16
CA ARG A 264 15.02 -6.60 -20.93
C ARG A 264 16.29 -7.04 -20.20
N ALA A 265 17.06 -6.09 -19.67
CA ALA A 265 18.30 -6.37 -18.92
C ALA A 265 18.03 -7.16 -17.62
N ASN A 266 16.84 -6.97 -17.03
CA ASN A 266 16.40 -7.66 -15.83
C ASN A 266 15.55 -8.92 -16.09
N LEU A 267 15.45 -9.37 -17.36
CA LEU A 267 14.62 -10.49 -17.81
C LEU A 267 13.13 -10.38 -17.40
N MET A 268 12.65 -9.15 -17.29
CA MET A 268 11.26 -8.80 -17.04
C MET A 268 10.56 -8.41 -18.34
N LYS A 269 9.23 -8.38 -18.31
CA LYS A 269 8.40 -7.96 -19.45
C LYS A 269 7.24 -7.11 -18.98
N PHE A 270 6.94 -6.02 -19.67
CA PHE A 270 5.70 -5.27 -19.46
C PHE A 270 4.50 -5.94 -20.14
N SER A 271 3.35 -5.87 -19.48
CA SER A 271 2.06 -6.29 -20.00
C SER A 271 1.48 -5.18 -20.87
N LYS A 272 1.91 -5.12 -22.11
CA LYS A 272 1.52 -4.07 -23.08
C LYS A 272 0.00 -3.86 -23.17
N ALA A 273 -0.78 -4.93 -23.12
CA ALA A 273 -2.25 -4.88 -23.13
C ALA A 273 -2.87 -4.16 -21.92
N LYS A 274 -2.21 -4.23 -20.76
CA LYS A 274 -2.63 -3.58 -19.52
C LYS A 274 -1.97 -2.22 -19.30
N CYS A 275 -0.88 -1.92 -19.99
CA CYS A 275 -0.33 -0.57 -19.98
C CYS A 275 -1.33 0.38 -20.65
N LYS A 276 -1.52 1.56 -20.05
CA LYS A 276 -2.52 2.55 -20.50
C LYS A 276 -1.98 3.95 -20.37
N VAL A 277 -2.38 4.81 -21.31
CA VAL A 277 -2.10 6.25 -21.25
C VAL A 277 -3.36 6.98 -20.80
N LEU A 278 -3.26 7.78 -19.74
CA LEU A 278 -4.29 8.70 -19.31
C LEU A 278 -3.84 10.13 -19.62
N HIS A 279 -4.54 10.80 -20.53
CA HIS A 279 -4.28 12.18 -20.93
C HIS A 279 -5.03 13.14 -20.01
N LEU A 280 -4.30 14.07 -19.40
CA LEU A 280 -4.83 15.02 -18.42
C LEU A 280 -4.54 16.47 -18.84
N GLY A 281 -5.39 17.38 -18.37
CA GLY A 281 -5.24 18.81 -18.65
C GLY A 281 -6.06 19.29 -19.85
N ARG A 282 -6.44 20.56 -19.81
CA ARG A 282 -7.23 21.19 -20.86
C ARG A 282 -6.36 21.42 -22.09
N GLY A 283 -6.84 21.03 -23.27
CA GLY A 283 -6.09 21.20 -24.52
C GLY A 283 -4.92 20.21 -24.67
N ASN A 284 -4.93 19.09 -23.94
CA ASN A 284 -3.92 18.06 -24.08
C ASN A 284 -3.84 17.55 -25.54
N PRO A 285 -2.65 17.51 -26.18
CA PRO A 285 -2.48 17.07 -27.56
C PRO A 285 -2.78 15.59 -27.83
N LYS A 286 -2.91 14.77 -26.78
CA LYS A 286 -3.16 13.32 -26.83
C LYS A 286 -2.10 12.56 -27.63
N HIS A 287 -0.83 12.75 -27.25
CA HIS A 287 0.29 12.10 -27.92
C HIS A 287 0.22 10.57 -27.80
N GLY A 288 0.66 9.87 -28.85
CA GLY A 288 0.85 8.43 -28.82
C GLY A 288 2.26 8.06 -28.34
N TYR A 289 2.35 6.98 -27.56
CA TYR A 289 3.59 6.42 -27.05
C TYR A 289 3.73 4.95 -27.42
N ARG A 290 4.98 4.50 -27.56
CA ARG A 290 5.32 3.10 -27.84
C ARG A 290 6.05 2.46 -26.67
N LEU A 291 5.75 1.19 -26.46
CA LEU A 291 6.51 0.29 -25.60
C LEU A 291 7.03 -0.85 -26.50
N GLY A 292 8.26 -0.68 -26.96
CA GLY A 292 8.89 -1.46 -28.02
C GLY A 292 8.19 -1.27 -29.34
N ASP A 293 7.76 -2.39 -29.92
CA ASP A 293 7.10 -2.40 -31.24
C ASP A 293 5.59 -2.11 -31.19
N GLU A 294 5.02 -1.87 -30.01
CA GLU A 294 3.58 -1.73 -29.84
C GLU A 294 3.19 -0.37 -29.28
N TRP A 295 2.06 0.15 -29.74
CA TRP A 295 1.45 1.36 -29.23
C TRP A 295 0.73 1.11 -27.90
N ILE A 296 0.94 2.01 -26.94
CA ILE A 296 0.19 1.99 -25.69
C ILE A 296 -1.18 2.63 -25.95
N MET A 297 -2.25 1.90 -25.63
CA MET A 297 -3.60 2.40 -25.82
C MET A 297 -3.94 3.48 -24.80
N SER A 298 -4.59 4.55 -25.26
CA SER A 298 -5.16 5.56 -24.37
C SER A 298 -6.43 5.05 -23.69
N SER A 299 -6.69 5.57 -22.50
CA SER A 299 -7.87 5.26 -21.71
C SER A 299 -8.42 6.52 -21.05
N PRO A 300 -9.75 6.73 -21.06
CA PRO A 300 -10.36 7.92 -20.45
C PRO A 300 -10.39 7.84 -18.91
N ALA A 301 -10.17 6.66 -18.33
CA ALA A 301 -10.09 6.48 -16.89
C ALA A 301 -9.34 5.21 -16.51
N GLU A 302 -8.48 5.29 -15.50
CA GLU A 302 -7.68 4.16 -15.00
C GLU A 302 -7.85 3.97 -13.49
N LYS A 303 -7.72 2.72 -13.05
CA LYS A 303 -7.76 2.39 -11.62
C LYS A 303 -6.37 2.54 -11.02
N ASP A 304 -6.23 3.53 -10.15
CA ASP A 304 -5.03 3.79 -9.38
C ASP A 304 -5.26 3.37 -7.92
N LEU A 305 -4.57 2.32 -7.47
CA LEU A 305 -4.72 1.74 -6.13
C LEU A 305 -6.19 1.49 -5.72
N GLY A 306 -7.04 1.11 -6.68
CA GLY A 306 -8.47 0.87 -6.46
C GLY A 306 -9.36 2.12 -6.49
N VAL A 307 -8.81 3.30 -6.76
CA VAL A 307 -9.54 4.54 -7.03
C VAL A 307 -9.57 4.79 -8.53
N LEU A 308 -10.75 5.02 -9.10
CA LEU A 308 -10.86 5.40 -10.51
C LEU A 308 -10.45 6.87 -10.70
N VAL A 309 -9.44 7.10 -11.52
CA VAL A 309 -8.97 8.42 -11.93
C VAL A 309 -9.39 8.62 -13.39
N ASP A 310 -10.18 9.64 -13.67
CA ASP A 310 -10.63 9.97 -15.04
C ASP A 310 -9.92 11.20 -15.60
N GLU A 311 -10.04 11.40 -16.91
CA GLU A 311 -9.43 12.53 -17.65
C GLU A 311 -9.83 13.91 -17.10
N LYS A 312 -10.96 14.00 -16.39
CA LYS A 312 -11.49 15.23 -15.81
C LYS A 312 -10.96 15.49 -14.40
N LEU A 313 -10.29 14.51 -13.78
CA LEU A 313 -9.82 14.52 -12.40
C LEU A 313 -10.93 14.92 -11.40
N ASN A 314 -12.18 14.54 -11.70
CA ASN A 314 -13.28 14.72 -10.76
C ASN A 314 -13.67 13.37 -10.15
N MET A 315 -14.04 13.39 -8.88
CA MET A 315 -14.32 12.14 -8.15
C MET A 315 -15.75 11.63 -8.33
N SER A 316 -16.54 12.22 -9.23
CA SER A 316 -17.97 11.89 -9.38
C SER A 316 -18.16 10.45 -9.83
N ARG A 317 -17.37 9.99 -10.82
CA ARG A 317 -17.47 8.62 -11.34
C ARG A 317 -17.04 7.59 -10.29
N GLN A 318 -15.96 7.87 -9.56
CA GLN A 318 -15.53 7.06 -8.43
C GLN A 318 -16.60 6.97 -7.34
N CYS A 319 -17.17 8.11 -6.93
CA CYS A 319 -18.25 8.16 -5.93
C CYS A 319 -19.48 7.36 -6.37
N ALA A 320 -19.83 7.44 -7.66
CA ALA A 320 -20.95 6.69 -8.21
C ALA A 320 -20.72 5.17 -8.17
N LEU A 321 -19.51 4.73 -8.55
CA LEU A 321 -19.12 3.31 -8.50
C LEU A 321 -19.07 2.79 -7.05
N ALA A 322 -18.50 3.57 -6.13
CA ALA A 322 -18.46 3.24 -4.71
C ALA A 322 -19.88 3.07 -4.15
N ALA A 323 -20.74 4.08 -4.36
CA ALA A 323 -22.13 4.03 -3.94
C ALA A 323 -22.91 2.86 -4.54
N GLN A 324 -22.69 2.53 -5.82
CA GLN A 324 -23.35 1.39 -6.47
C GLN A 324 -22.93 0.08 -5.81
N LYS A 325 -21.62 -0.13 -5.61
CA LYS A 325 -21.08 -1.32 -4.95
C LYS A 325 -21.62 -1.46 -3.53
N ASP A 326 -21.61 -0.40 -2.75
CA ASP A 326 -22.09 -0.43 -1.38
C ASP A 326 -23.60 -0.63 -1.29
N ASN A 327 -24.36 -0.07 -2.23
CA ASN A 327 -25.79 -0.35 -2.33
C ASN A 327 -26.10 -1.82 -2.67
N ARG A 328 -25.22 -2.50 -3.43
CA ARG A 328 -25.33 -3.95 -3.65
C ARG A 328 -25.04 -4.72 -2.37
N ILE A 329 -23.98 -4.37 -1.64
CA ILE A 329 -23.64 -4.97 -0.34
C ILE A 329 -24.78 -4.80 0.66
N LEU A 330 -25.35 -3.60 0.78
CA LEU A 330 -26.54 -3.35 1.60
C LEU A 330 -27.75 -4.17 1.14
N GLY A 331 -27.90 -4.38 -0.17
CA GLY A 331 -28.90 -5.28 -0.73
C GLY A 331 -28.71 -6.72 -0.27
N CYS A 332 -27.47 -7.23 -0.29
CA CYS A 332 -27.14 -8.55 0.22
C CYS A 332 -27.39 -8.67 1.73
N ILE A 333 -26.93 -7.71 2.54
CA ILE A 333 -27.20 -7.68 4.00
C ILE A 333 -28.71 -7.69 4.24
N LYS A 334 -29.47 -6.90 3.47
CA LYS A 334 -30.93 -6.88 3.57
C LYS A 334 -31.53 -8.25 3.25
N LYS A 335 -31.06 -8.97 2.25
CA LYS A 335 -31.62 -10.29 1.88
C LYS A 335 -31.19 -11.41 2.82
N SER A 336 -29.94 -11.39 3.27
CA SER A 336 -29.34 -12.51 4.01
C SER A 336 -29.61 -12.47 5.51
N MET A 337 -29.71 -11.28 6.11
CA MET A 337 -29.91 -11.15 7.56
C MET A 337 -31.39 -11.09 7.91
N ALA A 338 -31.85 -12.06 8.71
CA ALA A 338 -33.21 -12.08 9.25
C ALA A 338 -33.41 -11.02 10.34
N SER A 339 -32.45 -10.88 11.26
CA SER A 339 -32.49 -9.86 12.31
C SER A 339 -32.20 -8.46 11.74
N ARG A 340 -32.96 -7.48 12.25
CA ARG A 340 -32.80 -6.04 11.99
C ARG A 340 -32.36 -5.27 13.23
N SER A 341 -31.84 -5.96 14.24
CA SER A 341 -31.38 -5.29 15.46
C SER A 341 -30.11 -4.46 15.19
N ARG A 342 -29.86 -3.48 16.07
CA ARG A 342 -28.67 -2.62 16.03
C ARG A 342 -27.39 -3.46 16.07
N GLU A 343 -27.36 -4.49 16.92
CA GLU A 343 -26.22 -5.36 17.21
C GLU A 343 -25.79 -6.18 15.99
N VAL A 344 -26.70 -6.42 15.03
CA VAL A 344 -26.41 -7.18 13.81
C VAL A 344 -26.06 -6.24 12.65
N ILE A 345 -26.91 -5.24 12.39
CA ILE A 345 -26.75 -4.41 11.20
C ILE A 345 -25.58 -3.43 11.33
N LEU A 346 -25.34 -2.88 12.53
CA LEU A 346 -24.30 -1.87 12.74
C LEU A 346 -22.88 -2.41 12.53
N PRO A 347 -22.50 -3.61 13.05
CA PRO A 347 -21.21 -4.21 12.73
C PRO A 347 -21.05 -4.56 11.25
N LEU A 348 -22.11 -5.05 10.59
CA LEU A 348 -22.07 -5.39 9.16
C LEU A 348 -21.89 -4.14 8.28
N TYR A 349 -22.62 -3.06 8.58
CA TYR A 349 -22.42 -1.76 7.94
C TYR A 349 -20.98 -1.27 8.14
N SER A 350 -20.49 -1.30 9.38
CA SER A 350 -19.16 -0.79 9.73
C SER A 350 -18.04 -1.55 9.00
N THR A 351 -18.15 -2.87 8.91
CA THR A 351 -17.10 -3.76 8.38
C THR A 351 -17.13 -3.89 6.86
N LEU A 352 -18.32 -3.94 6.23
CA LEU A 352 -18.44 -4.24 4.80
C LEU A 352 -18.66 -3.01 3.91
N VAL A 353 -19.33 -1.99 4.45
CA VAL A 353 -19.78 -0.80 3.71
C VAL A 353 -18.98 0.44 4.12
N ARG A 354 -18.94 0.78 5.41
CA ARG A 354 -18.23 1.98 5.89
C ARG A 354 -16.73 1.89 5.60
N SER A 355 -16.11 0.74 5.86
CA SER A 355 -14.70 0.49 5.53
C SER A 355 -14.36 0.76 4.05
N HIS A 356 -15.32 0.54 3.15
CA HIS A 356 -15.16 0.80 1.73
C HIS A 356 -15.40 2.26 1.35
N LEU A 357 -16.39 2.91 1.95
CA LEU A 357 -16.65 4.34 1.77
C LEU A 357 -15.54 5.24 2.35
N GLU A 358 -14.84 4.74 3.36
CA GLU A 358 -13.70 5.41 4.00
C GLU A 358 -12.36 5.06 3.32
N TYR A 359 -12.35 4.14 2.35
CA TYR A 359 -11.15 3.74 1.62
C TYR A 359 -10.65 4.87 0.70
N CYS A 360 -9.36 5.21 0.81
CA CYS A 360 -8.67 6.21 -0.02
C CYS A 360 -9.40 7.57 -0.12
N VAL A 361 -10.06 8.01 0.95
CA VAL A 361 -10.78 9.29 1.01
C VAL A 361 -9.90 10.49 0.64
N GLN A 362 -8.61 10.42 0.94
CA GLN A 362 -7.61 11.45 0.63
C GLN A 362 -7.55 11.72 -0.88
N LEU A 363 -7.67 10.66 -1.69
CA LEU A 363 -7.60 10.72 -3.15
C LEU A 363 -8.99 10.70 -3.80
N GLY A 364 -9.84 9.76 -3.41
CA GLY A 364 -11.14 9.49 -4.03
C GLY A 364 -12.34 10.21 -3.41
N GLY A 365 -12.11 11.15 -2.48
CA GLY A 365 -13.17 11.83 -1.75
C GLY A 365 -14.09 12.68 -2.65
N PRO A 366 -15.40 12.77 -2.36
CA PRO A 366 -16.35 13.56 -3.13
C PRO A 366 -15.95 15.04 -3.14
N GLN A 367 -15.92 15.65 -4.33
CA GLN A 367 -15.62 17.07 -4.48
C GLN A 367 -16.90 17.91 -4.52
N ASN A 368 -18.01 17.38 -5.07
CA ASN A 368 -19.22 18.17 -5.24
C ASN A 368 -20.33 17.76 -4.27
N LYS A 369 -21.23 18.70 -3.95
CA LYS A 369 -22.35 18.44 -3.03
C LYS A 369 -23.20 17.25 -3.47
N LYS A 370 -23.42 17.12 -4.78
CA LYS A 370 -24.09 15.96 -5.39
C LYS A 370 -23.44 14.62 -5.00
N ASP A 371 -22.12 14.52 -5.06
CA ASP A 371 -21.39 13.29 -4.74
C ASP A 371 -21.42 13.01 -3.24
N MET A 372 -21.27 14.06 -2.42
CA MET A 372 -21.42 13.96 -0.97
C MET A 372 -22.80 13.45 -0.58
N ASP A 373 -23.85 14.00 -1.19
CA ASP A 373 -25.23 13.57 -0.96
C ASP A 373 -25.46 12.12 -1.41
N GLN A 374 -24.83 11.71 -2.52
CA GLN A 374 -24.91 10.33 -2.99
C GLN A 374 -24.30 9.35 -1.99
N LEU A 375 -23.12 9.64 -1.43
CA LEU A 375 -22.52 8.80 -0.38
C LEU A 375 -23.32 8.86 0.92
N LYS A 376 -23.84 10.04 1.31
CA LYS A 376 -24.72 10.23 2.48
C LYS A 376 -25.98 9.36 2.37
N ARG A 377 -26.54 9.18 1.17
CA ARG A 377 -27.69 8.29 0.93
C ARG A 377 -27.37 6.81 1.24
N VAL A 378 -26.14 6.36 1.04
CA VAL A 378 -25.73 4.98 1.39
C VAL A 378 -25.77 4.78 2.90
N GLN A 379 -25.18 5.70 3.68
CA GLN A 379 -25.25 5.66 5.14
C GLN A 379 -26.70 5.77 5.66
N ARG A 380 -27.51 6.68 5.08
CA ARG A 380 -28.95 6.78 5.36
C ARG A 380 -29.68 5.46 5.16
N ARG A 381 -29.42 4.79 4.05
CA ARG A 381 -30.06 3.51 3.72
C ARG A 381 -29.67 2.43 4.73
N ALA A 382 -28.41 2.36 5.13
CA ALA A 382 -27.94 1.39 6.12
C ALA A 382 -28.64 1.58 7.47
N MET A 383 -28.73 2.82 7.95
CA MET A 383 -29.36 3.13 9.24
C MET A 383 -30.87 2.87 9.22
N LYS A 384 -31.55 3.10 8.09
CA LYS A 384 -32.97 2.75 7.91
C LYS A 384 -33.25 1.24 7.97
N MET A 385 -32.24 0.38 7.89
CA MET A 385 -32.43 -1.08 8.01
C MET A 385 -32.51 -1.54 9.48
N ILE A 386 -32.19 -0.67 10.43
CA ILE A 386 -32.22 -0.98 11.86
C ILE A 386 -33.64 -0.73 12.38
N ARG A 387 -34.19 -1.74 13.06
CA ARG A 387 -35.53 -1.70 13.64
C ARG A 387 -35.63 -0.56 14.65
N GLY A 388 -36.70 0.24 14.56
CA GLY A 388 -36.96 1.37 15.46
C GLY A 388 -36.37 2.70 14.98
N LEU A 389 -35.51 2.69 13.94
CA LEU A 389 -34.91 3.90 13.40
C LEU A 389 -35.56 4.36 12.08
N GLU A 390 -36.53 3.63 11.52
CA GLU A 390 -37.04 3.82 10.17
C GLU A 390 -37.57 5.24 9.92
N HIS A 391 -38.30 5.79 10.90
CA HIS A 391 -38.98 7.08 10.81
C HIS A 391 -38.12 8.26 11.25
N LEU A 392 -37.05 8.02 11.99
CA LEU A 392 -36.22 9.10 12.53
C LEU A 392 -35.52 9.90 11.42
N PRO A 393 -35.36 11.22 11.56
CA PRO A 393 -34.47 12.01 10.72
C PRO A 393 -33.04 11.47 10.71
N TYR A 394 -32.26 11.81 9.68
CA TYR A 394 -30.92 11.25 9.51
C TYR A 394 -29.96 11.61 10.66
N GLU A 395 -29.99 12.85 11.13
CA GLU A 395 -29.10 13.30 12.22
C GLU A 395 -29.51 12.64 13.55
N ASP A 396 -30.81 12.42 13.82
CA ASP A 396 -31.26 11.67 15.00
C ASP A 396 -30.81 10.20 14.99
N ARG A 397 -30.81 9.55 13.82
CA ARG A 397 -30.26 8.19 13.69
C ARG A 397 -28.76 8.14 14.01
N LEU A 398 -28.00 9.19 13.66
CA LEU A 398 -26.58 9.26 13.96
C LEU A 398 -26.35 9.35 15.47
N ARG A 399 -27.08 10.24 16.15
CA ARG A 399 -27.04 10.40 17.62
C ARG A 399 -27.39 9.11 18.35
N GLU A 400 -28.52 8.49 18.00
CA GLU A 400 -29.00 7.24 18.62
C GLU A 400 -27.98 6.09 18.48
N LEU A 401 -27.27 6.06 17.36
CA LEU A 401 -26.27 5.03 17.07
C LEU A 401 -24.85 5.38 17.55
N GLY A 402 -24.61 6.63 18.01
CA GLY A 402 -23.27 7.13 18.33
C GLY A 402 -22.34 7.14 17.11
N LEU A 403 -22.87 7.51 15.94
CA LEU A 403 -22.14 7.50 14.67
C LEU A 403 -21.84 8.92 14.19
N PHE A 404 -20.61 9.15 13.76
CA PHE A 404 -20.28 10.32 12.94
C PHE A 404 -20.88 10.22 11.54
N SER A 405 -21.20 11.36 10.95
CA SER A 405 -21.52 11.46 9.52
C SER A 405 -20.30 11.06 8.67
N LEU A 406 -20.53 10.51 7.47
CA LEU A 406 -19.44 10.21 6.54
C LEU A 406 -18.58 11.45 6.22
N GLU A 407 -19.13 12.66 6.29
CA GLU A 407 -18.38 13.90 6.06
C GLU A 407 -17.35 14.14 7.17
N LYS A 408 -17.77 14.06 8.44
CA LYS A 408 -16.87 14.18 9.59
C LYS A 408 -15.81 13.09 9.60
N ARG A 409 -16.19 11.85 9.27
CA ARG A 409 -15.26 10.72 9.16
C ARG A 409 -14.19 10.94 8.11
N ARG A 410 -14.55 11.50 6.95
CA ARG A 410 -13.57 11.85 5.91
C ARG A 410 -12.60 12.91 6.37
N LEU A 411 -13.12 13.96 6.99
CA LEU A 411 -12.29 15.03 7.57
C LEU A 411 -11.34 14.49 8.65
N GLN A 412 -11.83 13.61 9.53
CA GLN A 412 -10.99 12.93 10.52
C GLN A 412 -9.86 12.14 9.84
N GLY A 413 -10.17 11.40 8.77
CA GLY A 413 -9.18 10.70 7.96
C GLY A 413 -8.15 11.62 7.31
N ASP A 414 -8.55 12.82 6.89
CA ASP A 414 -7.63 13.83 6.36
C ASP A 414 -6.70 14.37 7.45
N LEU A 415 -7.24 14.72 8.62
CA LEU A 415 -6.45 15.26 9.73
C LEU A 415 -5.44 14.24 10.27
N ILE A 416 -5.82 12.95 10.35
CA ILE A 416 -4.90 11.88 10.76
C ILE A 416 -3.71 11.79 9.80
N VAL A 417 -3.96 11.86 8.49
CA VAL A 417 -2.90 11.79 7.48
C VAL A 417 -2.02 13.05 7.51
N ALA A 418 -2.61 14.25 7.69
CA ALA A 418 -1.83 15.48 7.88
C ALA A 418 -0.92 15.42 9.12
N PHE A 419 -1.42 14.88 10.24
CA PHE A 419 -0.62 14.66 11.44
C PHE A 419 0.58 13.74 11.17
N GLN A 420 0.35 12.63 10.46
CA GLN A 420 1.42 11.69 10.09
C GLN A 420 2.50 12.36 9.22
N TYR A 421 2.10 13.24 8.30
CA TYR A 421 3.04 14.02 7.48
C TYR A 421 3.86 15.01 8.32
N LEU A 422 3.21 15.78 9.19
CA LEU A 422 3.86 16.84 9.97
C LEU A 422 4.77 16.33 11.08
N LYS A 423 4.47 15.18 11.68
CA LYS A 423 5.32 14.54 12.70
C LYS A 423 6.45 13.68 12.10
N GLY A 424 6.71 13.79 10.80
CA GLY A 424 7.92 13.26 10.17
C GLY A 424 7.88 11.78 9.80
N ALA A 425 6.71 11.12 9.75
CA ALA A 425 6.63 9.74 9.27
C ALA A 425 6.82 9.64 7.74
N VAL A 426 6.76 10.76 7.00
CA VAL A 426 7.00 10.82 5.54
C VAL A 426 7.56 12.21 5.18
N LEU A 427 8.89 12.30 5.04
CA LEU A 427 9.63 13.55 4.77
C LEU A 427 9.32 14.21 3.42
N VAL A 428 8.72 13.50 2.47
CA VAL A 428 8.58 13.98 1.07
C VAL A 428 7.52 15.08 0.90
N LEU A 429 6.63 15.29 1.88
CA LEU A 429 5.53 16.25 1.78
C LEU A 429 5.73 17.54 2.55
N ALA A 430 6.73 17.66 3.42
CA ALA A 430 6.97 18.92 4.13
C ALA A 430 7.19 20.09 3.15
N GLU A 431 7.91 19.85 2.06
CA GLU A 431 8.13 20.84 0.99
C GLU A 431 6.87 21.08 0.15
N LEU A 432 6.08 20.04 -0.18
CA LEU A 432 4.87 20.19 -0.99
C LEU A 432 3.70 20.86 -0.24
N ILE A 433 3.57 20.63 1.07
CA ILE A 433 2.55 21.27 1.91
C ILE A 433 2.82 22.78 2.02
N PHE A 434 4.09 23.19 2.10
CA PHE A 434 4.47 24.61 2.10
C PHE A 434 4.31 25.28 0.72
N PHE A 435 4.46 24.53 -0.39
CA PHE A 435 4.38 25.09 -1.75
C PHE A 435 2.96 25.23 -2.32
N ILE A 436 1.92 24.60 -1.75
CA ILE A 436 0.54 24.73 -2.25
C ILE A 436 -0.15 25.91 -1.57
N ARG A 437 0.33 27.12 -1.90
CA ARG A 437 -0.32 28.41 -1.63
C ARG A 437 -1.18 28.89 -2.81
N LEU A 438 -1.59 27.99 -3.72
CA LEU A 438 -2.33 28.32 -4.93
C LEU A 438 -3.80 27.88 -4.83
N ASP A 439 -4.68 28.87 -4.77
CA ASP A 439 -6.11 28.82 -4.46
C ASP A 439 -6.98 28.39 -5.66
N ILE A 440 -6.65 27.28 -6.34
CA ILE A 440 -7.30 26.95 -7.63
C ILE A 440 -8.11 25.64 -7.64
N ARG A 441 -8.05 24.80 -6.59
CA ARG A 441 -9.16 23.86 -6.24
C ARG A 441 -9.27 23.67 -4.73
N LYS A 442 -10.25 24.34 -4.09
CA LYS A 442 -10.50 24.36 -2.62
C LYS A 442 -10.84 22.99 -1.96
N LYS A 443 -10.72 21.88 -2.68
CA LYS A 443 -11.33 20.58 -2.32
C LYS A 443 -10.36 19.39 -2.32
N PHE A 444 -9.11 19.61 -2.72
CA PHE A 444 -8.08 18.57 -2.68
C PHE A 444 -7.53 18.41 -1.26
N PHE A 445 -6.99 17.23 -0.92
CA PHE A 445 -6.49 16.91 0.42
C PHE A 445 -5.57 17.99 1.01
N THR A 446 -4.56 18.41 0.25
CA THR A 446 -3.55 19.39 0.66
C THR A 446 -4.13 20.79 0.92
N VAL A 447 -5.28 21.13 0.35
CA VAL A 447 -5.93 22.45 0.53
C VAL A 447 -7.05 22.39 1.57
N ARG A 448 -7.84 21.30 1.57
CA ARG A 448 -8.99 21.14 2.49
C ARG A 448 -8.56 20.96 3.94
N VAL A 449 -7.41 20.34 4.17
CA VAL A 449 -6.93 20.02 5.51
C VAL A 449 -6.34 21.24 6.22
N VAL A 450 -5.72 22.18 5.50
CA VAL A 450 -4.96 23.31 6.06
C VAL A 450 -5.82 24.18 6.98
N ARG A 451 -7.01 24.58 6.53
CA ARG A 451 -7.92 25.41 7.35
C ARG A 451 -8.30 24.71 8.65
N HIS A 452 -8.58 23.40 8.58
CA HIS A 452 -9.09 22.65 9.71
C HIS A 452 -7.96 22.29 10.67
N TRP A 453 -6.78 21.97 10.13
CA TRP A 453 -5.55 21.75 10.88
C TRP A 453 -5.14 22.97 11.68
N ASN A 454 -5.11 24.15 11.06
CA ASN A 454 -4.74 25.40 11.71
C ASN A 454 -5.76 25.85 12.77
N GLY A 455 -6.97 25.28 12.77
CA GLY A 455 -7.99 25.50 13.79
C GLY A 455 -7.96 24.51 14.95
N LEU A 456 -7.06 23.51 14.93
CA LEU A 456 -6.96 22.54 16.02
C LEU A 456 -6.30 23.16 17.26
N PRO A 457 -6.73 22.77 18.48
CA PRO A 457 -6.03 23.13 19.71
C PRO A 457 -4.58 22.64 19.69
N ARG A 458 -3.66 23.41 20.32
CA ARG A 458 -2.23 23.07 20.36
C ARG A 458 -1.99 21.69 20.96
N GLU A 459 -2.79 21.30 21.93
CA GLU A 459 -2.71 20.01 22.61
C GLU A 459 -2.94 18.82 21.65
N VAL A 460 -3.75 19.02 20.60
CA VAL A 460 -4.03 18.00 19.56
C VAL A 460 -2.91 17.97 18.52
N VAL A 461 -2.38 19.14 18.15
CA VAL A 461 -1.27 19.28 17.20
C VAL A 461 0.04 18.72 17.78
N ASP A 462 0.24 18.90 19.08
CA ASP A 462 1.45 18.50 19.80
C ASP A 462 1.40 17.07 20.35
N ALA A 463 0.28 16.36 20.16
CA ALA A 463 0.12 14.98 20.61
C ALA A 463 1.28 14.08 20.12
N PRO A 464 1.78 13.15 20.97
CA PRO A 464 2.97 12.35 20.67
C PRO A 464 2.70 11.16 19.72
N LEU A 465 1.46 10.67 19.63
CA LEU A 465 1.11 9.48 18.86
C LEU A 465 -0.18 9.68 18.04
N PRO A 466 -0.31 9.04 16.85
CA PRO A 466 -1.51 9.14 16.03
C PRO A 466 -2.80 8.67 16.72
N GLY A 467 -2.70 7.70 17.64
CA GLY A 467 -3.84 7.19 18.40
C GLY A 467 -4.43 8.21 19.39
N SER A 468 -3.58 9.07 19.96
CA SER A 468 -3.99 10.15 20.87
C SER A 468 -4.77 11.23 20.11
N VAL A 469 -4.35 11.53 18.88
CA VAL A 469 -5.05 12.44 17.96
C VAL A 469 -6.40 11.88 17.55
N GLN A 470 -6.49 10.57 17.27
CA GLN A 470 -7.77 9.95 16.89
C GLN A 470 -8.82 10.04 18.02
N GLY A 471 -8.38 9.90 19.28
CA GLY A 471 -9.22 10.10 20.45
C GLY A 471 -9.60 11.55 20.67
N GLN A 472 -8.68 12.51 20.53
CA GLN A 472 -8.92 13.93 20.76
C GLN A 472 -9.71 14.62 19.63
N LEU A 473 -9.52 14.20 18.37
CA LEU A 473 -10.33 14.64 17.22
C LEU A 473 -11.80 14.22 17.35
N ALA A 474 -12.11 13.21 18.15
CA ALA A 474 -13.48 12.83 18.46
C ALA A 474 -14.20 13.85 19.36
N TRP A 475 -13.45 14.67 20.12
CA TRP A 475 -13.99 15.67 21.05
C TRP A 475 -14.06 17.10 20.48
N GLY A 476 -13.27 17.40 19.44
CA GLY A 476 -13.19 18.75 18.85
C GLY A 476 -14.16 19.02 17.69
N PHE A 477 -14.89 18.01 17.20
CA PHE A 477 -15.84 18.13 16.08
C PHE A 477 -17.19 17.52 16.48
N GLU A 478 -18.18 18.31 16.93
CA GLU A 478 -19.54 17.77 17.21
C GLU A 478 -20.09 17.07 15.96
N GLU A 479 -20.20 15.73 15.92
CA GLU A 479 -21.18 14.85 16.63
C GLU A 479 -20.42 13.57 16.98
N PRO A 480 -20.40 13.11 18.23
CA PRO A 480 -21.59 12.62 18.93
C PRO A 480 -22.38 13.70 19.64
#